data_AF-A0A3N2RJM7-F1
#
_entry.id   AF-A0A3N2RJM7-F1
#
_cell.length_a   1.000
_cell.length_b   1.000
_cell.length_c   1.000
_cell.angle_alpha   90.00
_cell.angle_beta   90.00
_cell.angle_gamma   90.00
#
_symmetry.space_group_name_H-M   'P 1'
#
loop_
_entity.id
_entity.type
_entity.pdbx_description
1 polymer ?
#
loop_
_entity_poly.entity_id
_entity_poly.type
_entity_poly.pdbx_seq_one_letter_code
_entity_poly.pdbx_strand_id
1 'polypeptide(L)'
;MWRAPAPGQVQELVDLDATFAARSQDAGAGLDFDDGSAPPPLPPATPARSFDSTLEFASDEPAPTQPKGPAPAAPSVPDWSFADETSLVEAATGQSGAHAPPGPRHDLEEIERRISGLELVDDSPAEAVASGGRGGAVLVLAGIGGPDAVRQLLGALPDNFDRPVLVQQRLDGGRYDKLVAQMQRATPVLVKLAEAGARTIAGVIYILPAGIGIEVSDSGIQFAEGGEVLEALPAGDSAVLLFSGAEPAQVDAAMALAANGAMVAGQAPDGCYDAAAASAAIARGAGSGQPAELAARLAARWSRS
;
A
#
# COMPACT_ATOMS: atom_id res chain seq x y z
N MET A 1 -5.04 -22.02 28.96
CA MET A 1 -5.59 -23.39 29.17
C MET A 1 -6.61 -23.66 28.09
N TRP A 2 -6.23 -24.46 27.09
CA TRP A 2 -7.12 -24.92 26.03
C TRP A 2 -8.00 -26.06 26.58
N ARG A 3 -9.33 -25.97 26.43
CA ARG A 3 -10.26 -27.07 26.73
C ARG A 3 -10.62 -27.78 25.43
N ALA A 4 -10.41 -29.09 25.38
CA ALA A 4 -10.87 -29.93 24.28
C ALA A 4 -12.41 -30.03 24.29
N PRO A 5 -13.08 -30.04 23.12
CA PRO A 5 -14.52 -30.20 23.03
C PRO A 5 -14.98 -31.61 23.44
N ALA A 6 -16.21 -31.70 23.93
CA ALA A 6 -16.81 -32.93 24.47
C ALA A 6 -17.10 -33.98 23.37
N PRO A 7 -17.05 -35.29 23.71
CA PRO A 7 -17.32 -36.38 22.78
C PRO A 7 -18.81 -36.42 22.41
N GLY A 8 -19.16 -35.69 21.35
CA GLY A 8 -20.51 -35.59 20.80
C GLY A 8 -20.59 -34.65 19.59
N GLN A 9 -19.79 -33.58 19.55
CA GLN A 9 -19.81 -32.61 18.44
C GLN A 9 -19.07 -33.07 17.17
N VAL A 10 -18.34 -34.18 17.22
CA VAL A 10 -17.66 -34.75 16.05
C VAL A 10 -18.62 -35.59 15.19
N GLN A 11 -19.69 -36.12 15.78
CA GLN A 11 -20.66 -36.96 15.07
C GLN A 11 -21.65 -36.11 14.25
N GLU A 12 -22.04 -34.94 14.76
CA GLU A 12 -22.98 -34.02 14.09
C GLU A 12 -22.40 -33.41 12.79
N LEU A 13 -21.07 -33.29 12.71
CA LEU A 13 -20.38 -32.79 11.50
C LEU A 13 -20.22 -33.87 10.41
N VAL A 14 -20.22 -35.16 10.80
CA VAL A 14 -20.14 -36.28 9.86
C VAL A 14 -21.51 -36.64 9.28
N ASP A 15 -22.59 -36.47 10.06
CA ASP A 15 -23.97 -36.74 9.59
C ASP A 15 -24.51 -35.65 8.64
N LEU A 16 -24.00 -34.41 8.72
CA LEU A 16 -24.41 -33.32 7.82
C LEU A 16 -23.89 -33.54 6.38
N ASP A 17 -22.68 -34.07 6.21
CA ASP A 17 -22.07 -34.38 4.91
C ASP A 17 -22.77 -35.57 4.21
N ALA A 18 -23.20 -36.58 4.96
CA ALA A 18 -23.96 -37.71 4.43
C ALA A 18 -25.36 -37.30 3.90
N THR A 19 -25.99 -36.31 4.53
CA THR A 19 -27.32 -35.81 4.14
C THR A 19 -27.26 -34.98 2.85
N PHE A 20 -26.13 -34.32 2.57
CA PHE A 20 -25.91 -33.58 1.32
C PHE A 20 -25.58 -34.52 0.15
N ALA A 21 -24.83 -35.60 0.40
CA ALA A 21 -24.52 -36.61 -0.61
C ALA A 21 -25.76 -37.41 -1.08
N ALA A 22 -26.66 -37.78 -0.16
CA ALA A 22 -27.86 -38.55 -0.48
C ALA A 22 -28.92 -37.76 -1.27
N ARG A 23 -28.96 -36.42 -1.15
CA ARG A 23 -29.91 -35.57 -1.88
C ARG A 23 -29.52 -35.31 -3.34
N SER A 24 -28.29 -35.65 -3.72
CA SER A 24 -27.79 -35.53 -5.09
C SER A 24 -28.08 -36.75 -5.98
N GLN A 25 -28.56 -37.86 -5.41
CA GLN A 25 -28.75 -39.13 -6.12
C GLN A 25 -30.22 -39.55 -6.31
N ASP A 26 -31.20 -38.74 -5.86
CA ASP A 26 -32.63 -39.08 -5.97
C ASP A 26 -33.49 -38.02 -6.70
N ALA A 27 -32.86 -37.19 -7.54
CA ALA A 27 -33.56 -36.30 -8.47
C ALA A 27 -33.59 -36.92 -9.88
N GLY A 28 -34.11 -38.13 -9.98
CA GLY A 28 -34.40 -38.84 -11.22
C GLY A 28 -35.87 -39.23 -11.29
N ALA A 29 -36.77 -38.27 -11.51
CA ALA A 29 -38.17 -38.55 -11.86
C ALA A 29 -38.84 -37.36 -12.56
N GLY A 30 -39.08 -37.52 -13.86
CA GLY A 30 -40.22 -37.03 -14.64
C GLY A 30 -40.63 -35.55 -14.53
N LEU A 31 -40.18 -34.73 -15.48
CA LEU A 31 -40.92 -33.55 -15.92
C LEU A 31 -41.17 -33.68 -17.43
N ASP A 32 -42.42 -34.02 -17.78
CA ASP A 32 -42.94 -33.93 -19.15
C ASP A 32 -42.99 -32.46 -19.58
N PHE A 33 -42.19 -32.10 -20.57
CA PHE A 33 -42.36 -30.88 -21.35
C PHE A 33 -42.64 -31.29 -22.80
N ASP A 34 -43.92 -31.30 -23.15
CA ASP A 34 -44.40 -31.21 -24.52
C ASP A 34 -44.28 -29.74 -24.94
N ASP A 35 -43.26 -29.41 -25.72
CA ASP A 35 -43.22 -28.17 -26.49
C ASP A 35 -42.63 -28.47 -27.87
N GLY A 36 -43.49 -28.39 -28.88
CA GLY A 36 -43.16 -28.61 -30.27
C GLY A 36 -42.29 -27.48 -30.81
N SER A 37 -40.97 -27.66 -30.79
CA SER A 37 -40.05 -26.94 -31.67
C SER A 37 -38.76 -27.73 -31.87
N ALA A 38 -38.49 -28.08 -33.14
CA ALA A 38 -37.30 -28.80 -33.53
C ALA A 38 -36.03 -27.96 -33.29
N PRO A 39 -34.95 -28.53 -32.69
CA PRO A 39 -33.68 -27.83 -32.58
C PRO A 39 -32.97 -27.74 -33.95
N PRO A 40 -32.25 -26.64 -34.25
CA PRO A 40 -31.46 -26.53 -35.47
C PRO A 40 -30.26 -27.51 -35.45
N PRO A 41 -29.81 -27.98 -36.63
CA PRO A 41 -28.74 -28.96 -36.70
C PRO A 41 -27.39 -28.37 -36.26
N LEU A 42 -26.65 -29.16 -35.47
CA LEU A 42 -25.28 -28.88 -35.04
C LEU A 42 -24.31 -28.86 -36.24
N PRO A 43 -23.31 -27.95 -36.25
CA PRO A 43 -22.25 -27.98 -37.26
C PRO A 43 -21.32 -29.19 -37.07
N PRO A 44 -20.69 -29.72 -38.14
CA PRO A 44 -19.84 -30.90 -38.07
C PRO A 44 -18.57 -30.65 -37.25
N ALA A 45 -18.20 -31.65 -36.45
CA ALA A 45 -17.02 -31.67 -35.60
C ALA A 45 -15.72 -31.60 -36.42
N THR A 46 -14.93 -30.56 -36.16
CA THR A 46 -13.53 -30.46 -36.63
C THR A 46 -12.66 -31.44 -35.84
N PRO A 47 -11.82 -32.27 -36.48
CA PRO A 47 -10.94 -33.17 -35.73
C PRO A 47 -9.90 -32.36 -34.95
N ALA A 48 -9.81 -32.63 -33.65
CA ALA A 48 -8.78 -32.11 -32.76
C ALA A 48 -7.40 -32.50 -33.29
N ARG A 49 -6.55 -31.51 -33.55
CA ARG A 49 -5.12 -31.73 -33.81
C ARG A 49 -4.46 -32.12 -32.49
N SER A 50 -4.04 -33.37 -32.39
CA SER A 50 -3.11 -33.86 -31.38
C SER A 50 -1.78 -33.11 -31.51
N PHE A 51 -1.42 -32.31 -30.51
CA PHE A 51 -0.05 -31.83 -30.35
C PHE A 51 0.75 -32.93 -29.65
N ASP A 52 1.57 -33.62 -30.42
CA ASP A 52 2.62 -34.49 -29.90
C ASP A 52 3.68 -33.59 -29.23
N SER A 53 3.77 -33.64 -27.91
CA SER A 53 4.77 -32.91 -27.14
C SER A 53 5.93 -33.83 -26.84
N THR A 54 6.69 -34.16 -27.87
CA THR A 54 8.00 -34.81 -27.72
C THR A 54 8.99 -33.74 -27.25
N LEU A 55 9.15 -33.59 -25.93
CA LEU A 55 10.22 -32.81 -25.32
C LEU A 55 11.53 -33.59 -25.48
N GLU A 56 12.21 -33.36 -26.60
CA GLU A 56 13.57 -33.81 -26.84
C GLU A 56 14.53 -32.84 -26.13
N PHE A 57 15.01 -33.24 -24.95
CA PHE A 57 16.11 -32.56 -24.26
C PHE A 57 17.40 -32.82 -25.05
N ALA A 58 17.75 -31.88 -25.94
CA ALA A 58 19.05 -31.86 -26.60
C ALA A 58 20.09 -31.26 -25.66
N SER A 59 21.02 -32.10 -25.25
CA SER A 59 22.23 -31.78 -24.51
C SER A 59 23.25 -31.05 -25.39
N ASP A 60 23.84 -30.02 -24.80
CA ASP A 60 25.25 -29.63 -24.93
C ASP A 60 25.80 -29.23 -26.32
N GLU A 61 25.80 -27.92 -26.60
CA GLU A 61 26.74 -27.31 -27.55
C GLU A 61 27.26 -25.96 -26.99
N PRO A 62 28.59 -25.73 -26.92
CA PRO A 62 29.18 -24.61 -26.19
C PRO A 62 29.14 -23.29 -26.98
N ALA A 63 28.78 -22.21 -26.29
CA ALA A 63 28.76 -20.84 -26.81
C ALA A 63 30.17 -20.29 -27.15
N PRO A 64 30.30 -19.42 -28.16
CA PRO A 64 31.58 -18.83 -28.56
C PRO A 64 32.10 -17.83 -27.52
N THR A 65 33.37 -17.94 -27.20
CA THR A 65 34.13 -17.10 -26.26
C THR A 65 34.38 -15.70 -26.83
N GLN A 66 33.80 -14.68 -26.19
CA GLN A 66 34.19 -13.28 -26.39
C GLN A 66 35.39 -12.91 -25.49
N PRO A 67 36.35 -12.11 -25.97
CA PRO A 67 37.49 -11.66 -25.17
C PRO A 67 37.07 -10.63 -24.11
N LYS A 68 37.43 -10.93 -22.85
CA LYS A 68 37.20 -10.11 -21.66
C LYS A 68 38.10 -8.88 -21.67
N GLY A 69 37.52 -7.68 -21.86
CA GLY A 69 38.20 -6.41 -21.60
C GLY A 69 38.45 -6.19 -20.09
N PRO A 70 39.40 -5.32 -19.71
CA PRO A 70 39.80 -5.15 -18.31
C PRO A 70 38.69 -4.48 -17.49
N ALA A 71 38.37 -5.06 -16.33
CA ALA A 71 37.42 -4.48 -15.38
C ALA A 71 38.04 -3.24 -14.69
N PRO A 72 37.25 -2.18 -14.41
CA PRO A 72 37.69 -1.04 -13.63
C PRO A 72 37.86 -1.43 -12.14
N ALA A 73 38.88 -0.86 -11.50
CA ALA A 73 39.22 -1.12 -10.11
C ALA A 73 38.11 -0.65 -9.15
N ALA A 74 37.78 -1.48 -8.16
CA ALA A 74 36.88 -1.13 -7.07
C ALA A 74 37.52 -0.08 -6.14
N PRO A 75 36.76 0.88 -5.58
CA PRO A 75 37.28 1.79 -4.57
C PRO A 75 37.55 1.03 -3.27
N SER A 76 38.72 1.26 -2.67
CA SER A 76 39.12 0.72 -1.37
C SER A 76 38.28 1.32 -0.25
N VAL A 77 37.61 0.47 0.53
CA VAL A 77 36.97 0.86 1.78
C VAL A 77 38.03 1.14 2.86
N PRO A 78 37.90 2.18 3.69
CA PRO A 78 38.78 2.37 4.84
C PRO A 78 38.57 1.26 5.87
N ASP A 79 39.67 0.70 6.35
CA ASP A 79 39.71 -0.31 7.41
C ASP A 79 39.46 0.35 8.77
N TRP A 80 38.34 0.04 9.41
CA TRP A 80 38.06 0.43 10.80
C TRP A 80 38.49 -0.70 11.71
N SER A 81 39.81 -0.85 11.82
CA SER A 81 40.44 -1.72 12.82
C SER A 81 40.67 -0.91 14.09
N PHE A 82 40.00 -1.31 15.18
CA PHE A 82 40.32 -0.86 16.52
C PHE A 82 41.69 -1.41 16.91
N ALA A 83 42.72 -0.57 16.79
CA ALA A 83 44.06 -0.91 17.24
C ALA A 83 44.14 -0.86 18.77
N ASP A 84 44.55 -2.01 19.27
CA ASP A 84 44.93 -2.43 20.62
C ASP A 84 45.55 -1.35 21.53
N GLU A 85 45.07 -1.35 22.77
CA GLU A 85 45.55 -0.57 23.92
C GLU A 85 46.95 -1.02 24.37
N THR A 86 48.04 -0.62 23.71
CA THR A 86 49.39 -0.80 24.31
C THR A 86 50.42 0.27 23.98
N SER A 87 50.07 1.36 23.28
CA SER A 87 51.02 2.44 22.98
C SER A 87 50.76 3.73 23.79
N LEU A 88 50.45 3.56 25.09
CA LEU A 88 50.30 4.65 26.07
C LEU A 88 51.49 4.76 27.05
N VAL A 89 52.63 4.14 26.75
CA VAL A 89 53.79 4.16 27.64
C VAL A 89 55.07 4.52 26.88
N GLU A 90 55.06 5.61 26.11
CA GLU A 90 56.31 6.16 25.55
C GLU A 90 56.27 7.68 25.28
N ALA A 91 55.40 8.41 25.97
CA ALA A 91 55.34 9.89 25.90
C ALA A 91 55.46 10.55 27.28
N ALA A 92 56.16 9.90 28.21
CA ALA A 92 56.35 10.38 29.58
C ALA A 92 57.81 10.30 30.04
N THR A 93 58.75 10.86 29.29
CA THR A 93 59.99 11.42 29.86
C THR A 93 60.38 12.68 29.08
N GLY A 94 60.44 13.82 29.78
CA GLY A 94 60.38 15.14 29.16
C GLY A 94 61.72 15.81 28.87
N GLN A 95 61.65 16.94 28.16
CA GLN A 95 62.31 18.19 28.55
C GLN A 95 61.76 19.42 27.80
N SER A 96 61.22 20.31 28.62
CA SER A 96 60.90 21.74 28.47
C SER A 96 61.61 22.55 27.37
N GLY A 97 60.81 23.35 26.65
CA GLY A 97 61.25 24.62 26.06
C GLY A 97 60.39 25.14 24.90
N ALA A 98 59.74 26.29 25.12
CA ALA A 98 59.19 27.24 24.13
C ALA A 98 57.70 27.12 23.72
N HIS A 99 56.88 27.92 24.41
CA HIS A 99 55.76 28.78 23.95
C HIS A 99 54.89 28.29 22.77
N ALA A 100 53.72 27.73 23.09
CA ALA A 100 52.54 27.67 22.24
C ALA A 100 51.37 28.40 22.94
N PRO A 101 50.52 29.15 22.23
CA PRO A 101 49.46 29.94 22.85
C PRO A 101 48.38 29.03 23.46
N PRO A 102 47.71 29.44 24.55
CA PRO A 102 46.64 28.64 25.11
C PRO A 102 45.50 28.55 24.09
N GLY A 103 45.19 27.32 23.66
CA GLY A 103 43.94 27.04 22.95
C GLY A 103 42.74 27.46 23.81
N PRO A 104 41.58 27.73 23.18
CA PRO A 104 40.42 28.26 23.89
C PRO A 104 40.03 27.25 24.98
N ARG A 105 40.22 27.64 26.24
CA ARG A 105 39.56 27.00 27.36
C ARG A 105 38.09 27.31 27.17
N HIS A 106 37.35 26.33 26.68
CA HIS A 106 35.90 26.42 26.64
C HIS A 106 35.46 26.63 28.08
N ASP A 107 35.01 27.85 28.36
CA ASP A 107 34.56 28.25 29.68
C ASP A 107 33.33 27.42 30.01
N LEU A 108 33.49 26.47 30.93
CA LEU A 108 32.43 25.53 31.28
C LEU A 108 31.23 26.29 31.85
N GLU A 109 31.46 27.47 32.47
CA GLU A 109 30.44 28.37 32.96
C GLU A 109 29.64 29.03 31.80
N GLU A 110 30.28 29.29 30.67
CA GLU A 110 29.62 29.80 29.45
C GLU A 110 28.72 28.72 28.83
N ILE A 111 29.17 27.47 28.83
CA ILE A 111 28.39 26.33 28.33
C ILE A 111 27.22 26.02 29.27
N GLU A 112 27.44 26.00 30.59
CA GLU A 112 26.35 25.82 31.57
C GLU A 112 25.32 26.93 31.46
N ARG A 113 25.74 28.20 31.33
CA ARG A 113 24.82 29.32 31.15
C ARG A 113 23.99 29.21 29.87
N ARG A 114 24.58 28.66 28.79
CA ARG A 114 23.86 28.39 27.54
C ARG A 114 22.91 27.21 27.66
N ILE A 115 23.28 26.15 28.38
CA ILE A 115 22.42 24.98 28.61
C ILE A 115 21.24 25.33 29.52
N SER A 116 21.47 26.12 30.58
CA SER A 116 20.40 26.58 31.47
C SER A 116 19.43 27.57 30.81
N GLY A 117 19.81 28.17 29.67
CA GLY A 117 18.95 29.03 28.86
C GLY A 117 18.20 28.31 27.74
N LEU A 118 18.41 27.01 27.56
CA LEU A 118 17.62 26.20 26.62
C LEU A 118 16.31 25.80 27.30
N GLU A 119 15.24 26.46 26.93
CA GLU A 119 13.88 26.01 27.22
C GLU A 119 13.58 24.80 26.34
N LEU A 120 13.09 23.71 26.93
CA LEU A 120 12.53 22.58 26.19
C LEU A 120 11.30 23.11 25.44
N VAL A 121 11.46 23.42 24.17
CA VAL A 121 10.33 23.49 23.25
C VAL A 121 9.79 22.07 23.20
N ASP A 122 8.59 21.86 23.75
CA ASP A 122 7.84 20.65 23.48
C ASP A 122 7.70 20.56 21.96
N ASP A 123 8.49 19.69 21.33
CA ASP A 123 8.32 19.26 19.93
C ASP A 123 7.12 18.29 19.84
N SER A 124 6.10 18.55 20.67
CA SER A 124 4.77 18.01 20.48
C SER A 124 4.28 18.63 19.17
N PRO A 125 3.89 17.82 18.17
CA PRO A 125 3.19 18.33 16.99
C PRO A 125 1.77 18.73 17.43
N ALA A 126 1.69 19.78 18.23
CA ALA A 126 0.48 20.40 18.68
C ALA A 126 0.34 21.71 17.89
N GLU A 127 -0.68 21.72 17.03
CA GLU A 127 -1.35 22.91 16.50
C GLU A 127 -0.82 23.60 15.24
N ALA A 128 -0.06 22.89 14.39
CA ALA A 128 -0.06 23.20 12.96
C ALA A 128 -1.15 22.37 12.27
N VAL A 129 -2.31 23.01 12.02
CA VAL A 129 -3.45 22.56 11.19
C VAL A 129 -4.31 21.40 11.69
N ALA A 130 -4.70 21.39 12.95
CA ALA A 130 -6.03 20.86 13.30
C ALA A 130 -7.10 21.83 12.79
N SER A 131 -7.36 21.82 11.47
CA SER A 131 -8.60 22.40 10.95
C SER A 131 -9.75 21.54 11.48
N GLY A 132 -10.30 21.95 12.62
CA GLY A 132 -11.41 21.34 13.34
C GLY A 132 -12.73 21.36 12.56
N GLY A 133 -12.78 20.60 11.48
CA GLY A 133 -13.98 20.02 10.91
C GLY A 133 -13.77 18.51 10.81
N ARG A 134 -14.85 17.74 10.65
CA ARG A 134 -14.80 16.31 10.29
C ARG A 134 -14.22 16.15 8.89
N GLY A 135 -12.93 16.45 8.75
CA GLY A 135 -12.23 16.49 7.49
C GLY A 135 -12.23 15.09 6.89
N GLY A 136 -12.69 15.00 5.65
CA GLY A 136 -12.60 13.76 4.91
C GLY A 136 -11.19 13.47 4.44
N ALA A 137 -11.04 12.35 3.73
CA ALA A 137 -9.78 11.91 3.15
C ALA A 137 -9.95 11.51 1.69
N VAL A 138 -8.82 11.35 0.99
CA VAL A 138 -8.80 10.66 -0.30
C VAL A 138 -8.48 9.20 -0.04
N LEU A 139 -9.38 8.29 -0.39
CA LEU A 139 -9.13 6.86 -0.40
C LEU A 139 -8.77 6.40 -1.81
N VAL A 140 -7.65 5.70 -1.96
CA VAL A 140 -7.21 5.08 -3.21
C VAL A 140 -7.24 3.57 -3.04
N LEU A 141 -8.06 2.91 -3.84
CA LEU A 141 -8.20 1.46 -3.88
C LEU A 141 -7.44 0.92 -5.09
N ALA A 142 -6.57 -0.05 -4.90
CA ALA A 142 -5.72 -0.58 -5.96
C ALA A 142 -5.29 -2.04 -5.72
N GLY A 143 -4.90 -2.74 -6.79
CA GLY A 143 -4.39 -4.12 -6.74
C GLY A 143 -3.35 -4.36 -7.83
N ILE A 144 -3.50 -5.41 -8.64
CA ILE A 144 -2.53 -5.69 -9.71
C ILE A 144 -2.45 -4.52 -10.72
N GLY A 145 -1.23 -4.09 -11.02
CA GLY A 145 -0.96 -2.85 -11.80
C GLY A 145 -1.18 -1.55 -11.01
N GLY A 146 -1.77 -1.62 -9.82
CA GLY A 146 -2.02 -0.52 -8.91
C GLY A 146 -0.80 0.30 -8.49
N PRO A 147 0.37 -0.29 -8.14
CA PRO A 147 1.50 0.48 -7.65
C PRO A 147 2.01 1.54 -8.63
N ASP A 148 1.89 1.29 -9.95
CA ASP A 148 2.27 2.28 -10.95
C ASP A 148 1.22 3.40 -11.07
N ALA A 149 -0.07 3.04 -11.13
CA ALA A 149 -1.15 4.03 -11.14
C ALA A 149 -1.12 4.95 -9.90
N VAL A 150 -0.86 4.38 -8.72
CA VAL A 150 -0.70 5.14 -7.47
C VAL A 150 0.53 6.06 -7.56
N ARG A 151 1.68 5.60 -8.06
CA ARG A 151 2.86 6.48 -8.26
C ARG A 151 2.54 7.67 -9.17
N GLN A 152 1.83 7.43 -10.27
CA GLN A 152 1.45 8.49 -11.20
C GLN A 152 0.51 9.50 -10.55
N LEU A 153 -0.48 9.05 -9.76
CA LEU A 153 -1.34 9.93 -8.97
C LEU A 153 -0.53 10.75 -7.96
N LEU A 154 0.29 10.09 -7.13
CA LEU A 154 1.03 10.75 -6.06
C LEU A 154 2.09 11.73 -6.58
N GLY A 155 2.73 11.42 -7.71
CA GLY A 155 3.69 12.33 -8.36
C GLY A 155 3.05 13.50 -9.09
N ALA A 156 1.73 13.48 -9.29
CA ALA A 156 0.97 14.58 -9.87
C ALA A 156 0.18 15.39 -8.83
N LEU A 157 0.11 14.93 -7.58
CA LEU A 157 -0.49 15.70 -6.48
C LEU A 157 0.44 16.86 -6.09
N PRO A 158 -0.11 18.04 -5.78
CA PRO A 158 0.69 19.17 -5.33
C PRO A 158 1.22 18.93 -3.91
N ASP A 159 2.42 19.45 -3.63
CA ASP A 159 3.11 19.26 -2.34
C ASP A 159 2.33 19.81 -1.14
N ASN A 160 1.45 20.79 -1.38
CA ASN A 160 0.61 21.43 -0.38
C ASN A 160 -0.85 20.90 -0.39
N PHE A 161 -1.06 19.66 -0.81
CA PHE A 161 -2.38 19.05 -0.82
C PHE A 161 -2.93 18.88 0.62
N ASP A 162 -4.03 19.56 0.95
CA ASP A 162 -4.52 19.71 2.33
C ASP A 162 -5.29 18.49 2.89
N ARG A 163 -5.38 17.36 2.16
CA ARG A 163 -6.10 16.16 2.64
C ARG A 163 -5.16 14.98 2.87
N PRO A 164 -5.40 14.17 3.92
CA PRO A 164 -4.72 12.90 4.03
C PRO A 164 -5.12 11.99 2.87
N VAL A 165 -4.16 11.24 2.34
CA VAL A 165 -4.37 10.26 1.27
C VAL A 165 -4.16 8.87 1.85
N LEU A 166 -5.20 8.05 1.84
CA LEU A 166 -5.19 6.67 2.32
C LEU A 166 -5.09 5.74 1.11
N VAL A 167 -4.09 4.88 1.05
CA VAL A 167 -3.86 3.95 -0.06
C VAL A 167 -4.03 2.53 0.43
N GLN A 168 -5.08 1.85 -0.03
CA GLN A 168 -5.26 0.41 0.13
C GLN A 168 -4.81 -0.28 -1.16
N GLN A 169 -3.58 -0.78 -1.13
CA GLN A 169 -2.98 -1.52 -2.23
C GLN A 169 -2.95 -3.01 -1.85
N ARG A 170 -3.71 -3.84 -2.57
CA ARG A 170 -3.62 -5.30 -2.41
C ARG A 170 -2.21 -5.75 -2.81
N LEU A 171 -1.54 -6.42 -1.87
CA LEU A 171 -0.18 -6.95 -2.03
C LEU A 171 -0.15 -8.42 -1.62
N ASP A 172 0.30 -9.30 -2.52
CA ASP A 172 0.42 -10.73 -2.24
C ASP A 172 1.58 -11.01 -1.27
N GLY A 173 1.32 -11.05 0.04
CA GLY A 173 2.37 -11.33 1.05
C GLY A 173 2.94 -10.10 1.74
N GLY A 174 2.16 -9.01 1.85
CA GLY A 174 2.31 -8.02 2.92
C GLY A 174 3.60 -7.18 2.94
N ARG A 175 4.27 -6.98 1.79
CA ARG A 175 5.54 -6.24 1.70
C ARG A 175 5.33 -4.71 1.67
N TYR A 176 4.71 -4.17 2.72
CA TYR A 176 4.31 -2.76 2.77
C TYR A 176 5.49 -1.79 2.87
N ASP A 177 6.59 -2.16 3.53
CA ASP A 177 7.78 -1.29 3.63
C ASP A 177 8.37 -0.95 2.26
N LYS A 178 8.40 -1.93 1.35
CA LYS A 178 8.85 -1.73 -0.02
C LYS A 178 7.90 -0.82 -0.80
N LEU A 179 6.60 -0.96 -0.56
CA LEU A 179 5.58 -0.12 -1.18
C LEU A 179 5.69 1.33 -0.68
N VAL A 180 5.86 1.54 0.62
CA VAL A 180 6.11 2.86 1.23
C VAL A 180 7.34 3.50 0.59
N ALA A 181 8.47 2.80 0.56
CA ALA A 181 9.70 3.31 -0.07
C ALA A 181 9.56 3.56 -1.58
N GLN A 182 8.66 2.84 -2.26
CA GLN A 182 8.35 3.07 -3.68
C GLN A 182 7.47 4.30 -3.89
N MET A 183 6.45 4.51 -3.05
CA MET A 183 5.59 5.69 -3.12
C MET A 183 6.33 6.95 -2.69
N GLN A 184 7.18 6.87 -1.65
CA GLN A 184 7.99 8.01 -1.20
C GLN A 184 8.94 8.53 -2.29
N ARG A 185 9.38 7.68 -3.22
CA ARG A 185 10.20 8.11 -4.37
C ARG A 185 9.40 8.83 -5.46
N ALA A 186 8.08 8.70 -5.46
CA ALA A 186 7.23 9.32 -6.48
C ALA A 186 6.75 10.72 -6.09
N THR A 187 6.86 11.11 -4.81
CA THR A 187 6.34 12.38 -4.30
C THR A 187 7.24 12.92 -3.18
N PRO A 188 7.41 14.25 -3.06
CA PRO A 188 8.10 14.86 -1.92
C PRO A 188 7.23 14.86 -0.65
N VAL A 189 5.92 14.60 -0.78
CA VAL A 189 4.99 14.47 0.35
C VAL A 189 5.37 13.26 1.21
N LEU A 190 5.21 13.39 2.53
CA LEU A 190 5.53 12.32 3.47
C LEU A 190 4.62 11.11 3.25
N VAL A 191 5.22 9.93 3.08
CA VAL A 191 4.53 8.64 2.98
C VAL A 191 4.84 7.79 4.21
N LYS A 192 3.80 7.32 4.90
CA LYS A 192 3.91 6.47 6.11
C LYS A 192 3.12 5.18 5.95
N LEU A 193 3.50 4.17 6.74
CA LEU A 193 2.62 3.04 7.01
C LEU A 193 1.55 3.48 8.02
N ALA A 194 0.30 3.09 7.82
CA ALA A 194 -0.76 3.30 8.79
C ALA A 194 -0.58 2.34 9.98
N GLU A 195 -0.65 2.89 11.20
CA GLU A 195 -0.52 2.15 12.45
C GLU A 195 -1.79 2.36 13.29
N ALA A 196 -2.36 1.28 13.82
CA ALA A 196 -3.55 1.36 14.66
C ALA A 196 -3.32 2.30 15.86
N GLY A 197 -4.31 3.12 16.17
CA GLY A 197 -4.24 4.16 17.20
C GLY A 197 -3.62 5.48 16.73
N ALA A 198 -2.90 5.52 15.59
CA ALA A 198 -2.39 6.78 15.04
C ALA A 198 -3.49 7.59 14.34
N ARG A 199 -3.36 8.92 14.36
CA ARG A 199 -4.27 9.84 13.66
C ARG A 199 -3.70 10.27 12.31
N THR A 200 -4.59 10.55 11.37
CA THR A 200 -4.20 11.12 10.08
C THR A 200 -3.78 12.58 10.25
N ILE A 201 -2.73 12.97 9.54
CA ILE A 201 -2.29 14.36 9.41
C ILE A 201 -2.61 14.83 8.00
N ALA A 202 -3.13 16.06 7.88
CA ALA A 202 -3.36 16.70 6.57
C ALA A 202 -2.07 16.74 5.76
N GLY A 203 -2.16 16.47 4.45
CA GLY A 203 -0.98 16.44 3.58
C GLY A 203 -0.01 15.29 3.85
N VAL A 204 -0.44 14.22 4.51
CA VAL A 204 0.36 12.98 4.64
C VAL A 204 -0.33 11.85 3.89
N ILE A 205 0.48 11.04 3.21
CA ILE A 205 0.04 9.83 2.51
C ILE A 205 0.27 8.63 3.43
N TYR A 206 -0.75 7.80 3.57
CA TYR A 206 -0.71 6.60 4.38
C TYR A 206 -0.95 5.37 3.51
N ILE A 207 -0.02 4.42 3.56
CA ILE A 207 -0.22 3.08 3.03
C ILE A 207 -0.92 2.26 4.11
N LEU A 208 -2.10 1.73 3.81
CA LEU A 208 -2.90 0.97 4.76
C LEU A 208 -2.61 -0.53 4.58
N PRO A 209 -2.06 -1.20 5.61
CA PRO A 209 -1.99 -2.66 5.62
C PRO A 209 -3.36 -3.32 5.58
N ALA A 210 -3.41 -4.57 5.13
CA ALA A 210 -4.59 -5.42 5.33
C ALA A 210 -4.93 -5.52 6.83
N GLY A 211 -6.22 -5.42 7.15
CA GLY A 211 -6.71 -5.43 8.53
C GLY A 211 -6.62 -4.09 9.26
N ILE A 212 -6.14 -3.02 8.62
CA ILE A 212 -6.22 -1.66 9.15
C ILE A 212 -7.35 -0.88 8.48
N GLY A 213 -8.28 -0.44 9.30
CA GLY A 213 -9.41 0.40 8.97
C GLY A 213 -9.25 1.83 9.47
N ILE A 214 -10.36 2.56 9.51
CA ILE A 214 -10.44 3.87 10.15
C ILE A 214 -11.65 3.97 11.06
N GLU A 215 -11.53 4.84 12.06
CA GLU A 215 -12.62 5.36 12.88
C GLU A 215 -12.63 6.88 12.76
N VAL A 216 -13.82 7.46 12.72
CA VAL A 216 -14.00 8.92 12.63
C VAL A 216 -14.56 9.44 13.93
N SER A 217 -13.92 10.47 14.46
CA SER A 217 -14.34 11.18 15.66
C SER A 217 -14.32 12.69 15.44
N ASP A 218 -14.75 13.47 16.43
CA ASP A 218 -14.65 14.93 16.38
C ASP A 218 -13.20 15.44 16.31
N SER A 219 -12.23 14.57 16.61
CA SER A 219 -10.79 14.84 16.51
C SER A 219 -10.16 14.32 15.20
N GLY A 220 -10.99 14.00 14.21
CA GLY A 220 -10.57 13.55 12.87
C GLY A 220 -10.55 12.03 12.73
N ILE A 221 -9.80 11.56 11.73
CA ILE A 221 -9.68 10.15 11.36
C ILE A 221 -8.53 9.51 12.15
N GLN A 222 -8.82 8.37 12.78
CA GLN A 222 -7.86 7.53 13.48
C GLN A 222 -7.83 6.14 12.84
N PHE A 223 -6.66 5.51 12.76
CA PHE A 223 -6.54 4.13 12.27
C PHE A 223 -6.93 3.13 13.35
N ALA A 224 -7.62 2.06 12.96
CA ALA A 224 -8.10 1.02 13.87
C ALA A 224 -7.88 -0.39 13.29
N GLU A 225 -7.77 -1.40 14.16
CA GLU A 225 -7.72 -2.80 13.73
C GLU A 225 -9.11 -3.28 13.30
N GLY A 226 -9.19 -4.00 12.18
CA GLY A 226 -10.40 -4.68 11.71
C GLY A 226 -11.56 -3.79 11.25
N GLY A 227 -11.36 -2.47 11.13
CA GLY A 227 -12.37 -1.52 10.65
C GLY A 227 -12.49 -1.44 9.13
N GLU A 228 -13.65 -0.98 8.64
CA GLU A 228 -13.91 -0.79 7.21
C GLU A 228 -13.73 0.68 6.81
N VAL A 229 -12.86 0.94 5.84
CA VAL A 229 -12.52 2.31 5.45
C VAL A 229 -13.65 3.00 4.69
N LEU A 230 -14.28 2.30 3.75
CA LEU A 230 -15.35 2.86 2.93
C LEU A 230 -16.60 3.21 3.76
N GLU A 231 -16.93 2.41 4.77
CA GLU A 231 -18.13 2.64 5.58
C GLU A 231 -17.95 3.80 6.57
N ALA A 232 -16.74 3.96 7.10
CA ALA A 232 -16.43 5.00 8.07
C ALA A 232 -16.12 6.37 7.45
N LEU A 233 -15.77 6.43 6.16
CA LEU A 233 -15.27 7.64 5.52
C LEU A 233 -16.34 8.77 5.44
N PRO A 234 -16.05 10.02 5.87
CA PRO A 234 -17.01 11.11 5.82
C PRO A 234 -17.31 11.54 4.38
N ALA A 235 -18.45 11.14 3.83
CA ALA A 235 -18.74 11.31 2.41
C ALA A 235 -18.61 12.75 1.89
N GLY A 236 -19.22 13.73 2.57
CA GLY A 236 -19.32 15.12 2.09
C GLY A 236 -17.99 15.83 1.82
N ASP A 237 -16.88 15.34 2.39
CA ASP A 237 -15.55 15.94 2.26
C ASP A 237 -14.47 14.92 1.87
N SER A 238 -14.87 13.79 1.29
CA SER A 238 -13.95 12.71 0.90
C SER A 238 -13.99 12.43 -0.60
N ALA A 239 -12.96 11.74 -1.07
CA ALA A 239 -12.92 11.16 -2.41
C ALA A 239 -12.52 9.68 -2.37
N VAL A 240 -13.06 8.88 -3.29
CA VAL A 240 -12.67 7.48 -3.51
C VAL A 240 -12.21 7.31 -4.96
N LEU A 241 -10.99 6.83 -5.13
CA LEU A 241 -10.40 6.50 -6.42
C LEU A 241 -10.27 4.99 -6.58
N LEU A 242 -10.84 4.43 -7.65
CA LEU A 242 -10.72 3.03 -8.01
C LEU A 242 -9.69 2.86 -9.13
N PHE A 243 -8.53 2.35 -8.81
CA PHE A 243 -7.42 2.16 -9.75
C PHE A 243 -7.28 0.71 -10.19
N SER A 244 -6.32 0.46 -11.08
CA SER A 244 -5.99 -0.87 -11.58
C SER A 244 -5.94 -1.93 -10.46
N GLY A 245 -6.74 -2.98 -10.62
CA GLY A 245 -6.81 -4.14 -9.73
C GLY A 245 -7.54 -3.90 -8.41
N ALA A 246 -8.22 -2.76 -8.23
CA ALA A 246 -9.17 -2.57 -7.13
C ALA A 246 -10.27 -3.65 -7.17
N GLU A 247 -10.82 -3.99 -6.00
CA GLU A 247 -11.73 -5.14 -5.89
C GLU A 247 -13.15 -4.74 -6.33
N PRO A 248 -13.79 -5.48 -7.27
CA PRO A 248 -15.15 -5.15 -7.71
C PRO A 248 -16.19 -5.12 -6.58
N ALA A 249 -15.99 -5.89 -5.52
CA ALA A 249 -16.85 -5.90 -4.33
C ALA A 249 -16.89 -4.54 -3.61
N GLN A 250 -15.86 -3.69 -3.77
CA GLN A 250 -15.81 -2.36 -3.14
C GLN A 250 -16.61 -1.30 -3.90
N VAL A 251 -17.05 -1.59 -5.13
CA VAL A 251 -17.75 -0.62 -5.98
C VAL A 251 -19.10 -0.21 -5.39
N ASP A 252 -19.85 -1.15 -4.80
CA ASP A 252 -21.15 -0.85 -4.20
C ASP A 252 -21.02 0.17 -3.05
N ALA A 253 -20.09 -0.06 -2.14
CA ALA A 253 -19.82 0.83 -1.01
C ALA A 253 -19.27 2.20 -1.48
N ALA A 254 -18.38 2.22 -2.48
CA ALA A 254 -17.89 3.47 -3.08
C ALA A 254 -19.03 4.28 -3.69
N MET A 255 -19.94 3.64 -4.45
CA MET A 255 -21.09 4.34 -5.03
C MET A 255 -22.10 4.80 -3.97
N ALA A 256 -22.24 4.09 -2.86
CA ALA A 256 -23.03 4.54 -1.71
C ALA A 256 -22.44 5.83 -1.09
N LEU A 257 -21.13 5.94 -0.97
CA LEU A 257 -20.47 7.19 -0.58
C LEU A 257 -20.72 8.32 -1.60
N ALA A 258 -20.69 8.01 -2.90
CA ALA A 258 -20.99 8.99 -3.95
C ALA A 258 -22.40 9.58 -3.79
N ALA A 259 -23.38 8.73 -3.50
CA ALA A 259 -24.76 9.14 -3.22
C ALA A 259 -24.88 10.06 -1.99
N ASN A 260 -23.90 10.02 -1.08
CA ASN A 260 -23.80 10.84 0.12
C ASN A 260 -22.83 12.04 -0.02
N GLY A 261 -22.36 12.34 -1.24
CA GLY A 261 -21.58 13.55 -1.54
C GLY A 261 -20.06 13.35 -1.71
N ALA A 262 -19.57 12.11 -1.62
CA ALA A 262 -18.16 11.82 -1.93
C ALA A 262 -17.89 11.98 -3.42
N MET A 263 -16.70 12.47 -3.75
CA MET A 263 -16.21 12.38 -5.13
C MET A 263 -15.75 10.95 -5.41
N VAL A 264 -16.33 10.29 -6.41
CA VAL A 264 -15.88 8.93 -6.79
C VAL A 264 -15.46 8.94 -8.25
N ALA A 265 -14.28 8.36 -8.52
CA ALA A 265 -13.76 8.23 -9.88
C ALA A 265 -12.99 6.92 -10.07
N GLY A 266 -13.10 6.35 -11.28
CA GLY A 266 -12.28 5.24 -11.74
C GLY A 266 -11.13 5.70 -12.63
N GLN A 267 -10.04 4.94 -12.62
CA GLN A 267 -8.98 5.08 -13.62
C GLN A 267 -9.54 4.76 -15.01
N ALA A 268 -9.20 5.61 -16.00
CA ALA A 268 -9.55 5.35 -17.40
C ALA A 268 -8.94 4.00 -17.88
N PRO A 269 -9.64 3.22 -18.73
CA PRO A 269 -9.17 1.89 -19.13
C PRO A 269 -7.84 1.89 -19.90
N ASP A 270 -7.51 3.00 -20.58
CA ASP A 270 -6.25 3.12 -21.32
C ASP A 270 -5.05 3.12 -20.36
N GLY A 271 -4.14 2.17 -20.55
CA GLY A 271 -3.02 1.93 -19.64
C GLY A 271 -3.40 1.31 -18.28
N CYS A 272 -4.67 0.95 -18.06
CA CYS A 272 -5.10 0.25 -16.85
C CYS A 272 -4.94 -1.26 -17.03
N TYR A 273 -4.18 -1.90 -16.14
CA TYR A 273 -3.89 -3.34 -16.25
C TYR A 273 -5.12 -4.20 -15.93
N ASP A 274 -5.83 -3.87 -14.86
CA ASP A 274 -7.10 -4.50 -14.48
C ASP A 274 -8.14 -3.43 -14.17
N ALA A 275 -9.00 -3.17 -15.14
CA ALA A 275 -9.99 -2.09 -15.07
C ALA A 275 -11.34 -2.53 -14.49
N ALA A 276 -11.48 -3.72 -13.90
CA ALA A 276 -12.79 -4.28 -13.54
C ALA A 276 -13.60 -3.36 -12.60
N ALA A 277 -13.06 -3.00 -11.45
CA ALA A 277 -13.74 -2.13 -10.49
C ALA A 277 -13.89 -0.69 -11.00
N ALA A 278 -12.85 -0.14 -11.65
CA ALA A 278 -12.87 1.19 -12.22
C ALA A 278 -13.98 1.34 -13.28
N SER A 279 -14.06 0.40 -14.22
CA SER A 279 -15.06 0.37 -15.29
C SER A 279 -16.48 0.20 -14.73
N ALA A 280 -16.64 -0.65 -13.71
CA ALA A 280 -17.93 -0.84 -13.05
C ALA A 280 -18.41 0.44 -12.35
N ALA A 281 -17.52 1.18 -11.67
CA ALA A 281 -17.86 2.47 -11.07
C ALA A 281 -18.21 3.52 -12.12
N ILE A 282 -17.41 3.63 -13.20
CA ILE A 282 -17.64 4.58 -14.30
C ILE A 282 -18.98 4.30 -14.98
N ALA A 283 -19.32 3.03 -15.23
CA ALA A 283 -20.60 2.63 -15.81
C ALA A 283 -21.82 3.02 -14.93
N ARG A 284 -21.59 3.23 -13.62
CA ARG A 284 -22.60 3.68 -12.65
C ARG A 284 -22.58 5.20 -12.42
N GLY A 285 -21.83 5.95 -13.23
CA GLY A 285 -21.78 7.41 -13.18
C GLY A 285 -20.65 8.01 -12.35
N ALA A 286 -19.68 7.20 -11.89
CA ALA A 286 -18.45 7.75 -11.33
C ALA A 286 -17.65 8.53 -12.39
N GLY A 287 -16.83 9.49 -11.94
CA GLY A 287 -15.89 10.17 -12.83
C GLY A 287 -14.87 9.21 -13.44
N SER A 288 -14.24 9.61 -14.56
CA SER A 288 -13.16 8.85 -15.19
C SER A 288 -11.99 9.76 -15.55
N GLY A 289 -10.76 9.27 -15.46
CA GLY A 289 -9.57 10.00 -15.89
C GLY A 289 -8.28 9.20 -15.71
N GLN A 290 -7.20 9.67 -16.32
CA GLN A 290 -5.86 9.15 -16.06
C GLN A 290 -5.39 9.53 -14.64
N PRO A 291 -4.45 8.80 -14.00
CA PRO A 291 -4.02 9.08 -12.63
C PRO A 291 -3.62 10.55 -12.38
N ALA A 292 -2.89 11.17 -13.31
CA ALA A 292 -2.50 12.57 -13.21
C ALA A 292 -3.69 13.55 -13.35
N GLU A 293 -4.67 13.23 -14.20
CA GLU A 293 -5.90 14.03 -14.34
C GLU A 293 -6.76 13.94 -13.07
N LEU A 294 -6.83 12.76 -12.46
CA LEU A 294 -7.52 12.55 -11.20
C LEU A 294 -6.83 13.32 -10.07
N ALA A 295 -5.49 13.35 -10.02
CA ALA A 295 -4.74 14.21 -9.09
C ALA A 295 -5.12 15.70 -9.26
N ALA A 296 -5.15 16.20 -10.50
CA ALA A 296 -5.55 17.57 -10.79
C ALA A 296 -6.99 17.88 -10.34
N ARG A 297 -7.93 16.93 -10.49
CA ARG A 297 -9.30 17.09 -10.00
C ARG A 297 -9.40 17.10 -8.49
N LEU A 298 -8.61 16.26 -7.80
CA LEU A 298 -8.50 16.31 -6.34
C LEU A 298 -7.99 17.70 -5.91
N ALA A 299 -6.90 18.17 -6.51
CA ALA A 299 -6.34 19.49 -6.21
C ALA A 299 -7.36 20.62 -6.43
N ALA A 300 -8.10 20.59 -7.54
CA ALA A 300 -9.15 21.58 -7.83
C ALA A 300 -10.32 21.53 -6.85
N ARG A 301 -10.66 20.36 -6.29
CA ARG A 301 -11.74 20.22 -5.31
C ARG A 301 -11.45 20.96 -4.00
N TRP A 302 -10.18 20.98 -3.58
CA TRP A 302 -9.77 21.58 -2.30
C TRP A 302 -8.81 22.76 -2.44
N SER A 303 -8.66 23.33 -3.64
CA SER A 303 -7.91 24.57 -3.82
C SER A 303 -8.60 25.68 -3.02
N ARG A 304 -7.91 26.22 -2.00
CA ARG A 304 -8.42 27.38 -1.26
C ARG A 304 -8.52 28.57 -2.22
N SER A 305 -9.71 29.13 -2.36
CA SER A 305 -9.96 30.42 -3.01
C SER A 305 -9.52 31.58 -2.12
#